data_AF-A0A2Z4L5U3-F1
#
_entry.id   AF-A0A2Z4L5U3-F1
#
_cell.length_a   1.000
_cell.length_b   1.000
_cell.length_c   1.000
_cell.angle_alpha   90.00
_cell.angle_beta   90.00
_cell.angle_gamma   90.00
#
_symmetry.space_group_name_H-M   'P 1'
#
loop_
_entity.id
_entity.type
_entity.pdbx_description
1 polymer ?
#
loop_
_entity_poly.entity_id
_entity_poly.type
_entity_poly.pdbx_seq_one_letter_code
_entity_poly.pdbx_strand_id
1 'polypeptide(L)'
;MNENNVYNFTFLNQLIQKNKEIRLEHDIILEEVEKERFSEGIVLDKNAIVIDGNGYSIDAQGMTRIFKVTGSEIIIKNMTFMNGYSEDSGAAIANVGSIKIYNSTFTDNMADVDGGAIYNDIGGKIDIEDSEFTNNNSQTDGGAIFNWGELTVKSTLIEDNISWKDAGAIHNGGRTHKSSVLNDIKYIEEDIDLSNVKLAIEDSIICQNTGSHSCGGIMNWGILNVEKSILEKNITSGRGGAISNQGTGIVNLNDIDIISNRANFTGGAIQNQKNGIITLTDSRIEKNETRGRGGTITNRGMIVVNKSKFNYNIAEPNGGVIYNSGQTDINESMFGFNRAYRKGGIIINSGHVNVNNSVFKCNDADYLGESIYNIKGITSLTDIEVVNEEDITEENPMRTIYNKKGSIIMQDTKLSTMQIYIHQ
;
A
#
# COMPACT_ATOMS: atom_id res chain seq x y z
N MET A 1 -46.60 2.36 -6.33
CA MET A 1 -46.05 3.66 -6.74
C MET A 1 -45.75 4.38 -5.45
N ASN A 2 -44.52 4.24 -4.94
CA ASN A 2 -44.12 4.98 -3.74
C ASN A 2 -43.99 6.45 -4.14
N GLU A 3 -44.47 7.33 -3.27
CA GLU A 3 -44.36 8.78 -3.40
C GLU A 3 -42.90 9.15 -3.69
N ASN A 4 -42.67 9.95 -4.73
CA ASN A 4 -41.34 10.45 -5.10
C ASN A 4 -40.61 10.94 -3.85
N ASN A 5 -39.46 10.33 -3.54
CA ASN A 5 -38.60 10.83 -2.50
C ASN A 5 -38.17 12.25 -2.88
N VAL A 6 -38.61 13.24 -2.11
CA VAL A 6 -38.32 14.65 -2.40
C VAL A 6 -36.82 14.94 -2.20
N TYR A 7 -36.11 14.09 -1.45
CA TYR A 7 -34.70 14.22 -1.12
C TYR A 7 -33.87 13.26 -1.95
N ASN A 8 -33.83 13.50 -3.26
CA ASN A 8 -33.11 12.70 -4.24
C ASN A 8 -31.94 13.47 -4.88
N PHE A 9 -31.30 12.91 -5.90
CA PHE A 9 -30.13 13.54 -6.52
C PHE A 9 -30.48 14.86 -7.21
N THR A 10 -31.68 14.95 -7.80
CA THR A 10 -32.20 16.19 -8.38
C THR A 10 -32.32 17.27 -7.32
N PHE A 11 -32.83 16.95 -6.14
CA PHE A 11 -32.92 17.89 -5.02
C PHE A 11 -31.53 18.38 -4.59
N LEU A 12 -30.60 17.48 -4.34
CA LEU A 12 -29.24 17.85 -3.91
C LEU A 12 -28.52 18.68 -4.98
N ASN A 13 -28.61 18.29 -6.25
CA ASN A 13 -28.04 19.06 -7.35
C ASN A 13 -28.63 20.47 -7.41
N GLN A 14 -29.94 20.65 -7.22
CA GLN A 14 -30.55 21.99 -7.16
C GLN A 14 -30.02 22.83 -5.99
N LEU A 15 -29.77 22.23 -4.83
CA LEU A 15 -29.17 22.93 -3.69
C LEU A 15 -27.75 23.40 -4.00
N ILE A 16 -26.92 22.52 -4.56
CA ILE A 16 -25.55 22.81 -5.00
C ILE A 16 -25.53 23.91 -6.06
N GLN A 17 -26.51 23.93 -6.96
CA GLN A 17 -26.56 24.96 -7.98
C GLN A 17 -26.93 26.36 -7.44
N LYS A 18 -27.64 26.44 -6.31
CA LYS A 18 -28.12 27.70 -5.74
C LYS A 18 -27.24 28.25 -4.61
N ASN A 19 -26.53 27.37 -3.90
CA ASN A 19 -25.84 27.72 -2.66
C ASN A 19 -24.36 27.33 -2.70
N LYS A 20 -23.54 28.03 -1.91
CA LYS A 20 -22.14 27.64 -1.67
C LYS A 20 -21.99 26.82 -0.39
N GLU A 21 -22.89 26.99 0.56
CA GLU A 21 -22.92 26.23 1.80
C GLU A 21 -24.21 25.42 1.81
N ILE A 22 -24.05 24.09 1.85
CA ILE A 22 -25.14 23.13 1.89
C ILE A 22 -25.00 22.34 3.17
N ARG A 23 -26.10 22.20 3.91
CA ARG A 23 -26.21 21.30 5.06
C ARG A 23 -27.36 20.35 4.80
N LEU A 24 -27.09 19.04 4.83
CA LEU A 24 -28.13 18.04 4.64
C LEU A 24 -29.03 17.96 5.88
N GLU A 25 -30.31 17.72 5.63
CA GLU A 25 -31.34 17.53 6.65
C GLU A 25 -32.00 16.14 6.55
N HIS A 26 -31.67 15.39 5.51
CA HIS A 26 -32.24 14.08 5.18
C HIS A 26 -31.20 13.28 4.40
N ASP A 27 -31.34 11.95 4.42
CA ASP A 27 -30.62 11.08 3.50
C ASP A 27 -31.03 11.39 2.05
N ILE A 28 -30.04 11.35 1.16
CA ILE A 28 -30.23 11.56 -0.28
C ILE A 28 -30.17 10.22 -0.98
N ILE A 29 -31.26 9.83 -1.64
CA ILE A 29 -31.37 8.53 -2.31
C ILE A 29 -31.61 8.77 -3.79
N LEU A 30 -30.75 8.20 -4.65
CA LEU A 30 -30.94 8.22 -6.09
C LEU A 30 -32.17 7.38 -6.46
N GLU A 31 -33.04 7.90 -7.32
CA GLU A 31 -34.16 7.12 -7.86
C GLU A 31 -33.86 6.60 -9.27
N GLU A 32 -34.47 5.47 -9.65
CA GLU A 32 -34.30 4.86 -10.98
C GLU A 32 -34.56 5.85 -12.13
N VAL A 33 -35.54 6.75 -11.96
CA VAL A 33 -35.90 7.77 -12.95
C VAL A 33 -34.80 8.82 -13.16
N GLU A 34 -33.82 8.91 -12.26
CA GLU A 34 -32.71 9.87 -12.28
C GLU A 34 -31.41 9.26 -12.82
N LYS A 35 -31.34 7.92 -12.95
CA LYS A 35 -30.13 7.18 -13.32
C LYS A 35 -29.49 7.70 -14.61
N GLU A 36 -30.27 7.87 -15.68
CA GLU A 36 -29.75 8.37 -16.96
C GLU A 36 -29.23 9.80 -16.84
N ARG A 37 -29.84 10.62 -15.98
CA ARG A 37 -29.47 12.03 -15.82
C ARG A 37 -28.17 12.20 -15.03
N PHE A 38 -27.94 11.36 -14.03
CA PHE A 38 -26.77 11.41 -13.16
C PHE A 38 -25.83 10.23 -13.37
N SER A 39 -25.77 9.69 -14.60
CA SER A 39 -24.88 8.56 -14.93
C SER A 39 -23.42 8.83 -14.53
N GLU A 40 -22.98 10.09 -14.68
CA GLU A 40 -21.65 10.57 -14.31
C GLU A 40 -21.56 11.14 -12.88
N GLY A 41 -22.63 11.08 -12.11
CA GLY A 41 -22.79 11.72 -10.81
C GLY A 41 -23.18 13.19 -10.86
N ILE A 42 -23.47 13.76 -9.70
CA ILE A 42 -23.72 15.20 -9.54
C ILE A 42 -22.39 15.94 -9.77
N VAL A 43 -22.40 16.92 -10.67
CA VAL A 43 -21.21 17.67 -11.04
C VAL A 43 -20.97 18.80 -10.03
N LEU A 44 -19.79 18.79 -9.40
CA LEU A 44 -19.29 19.86 -8.54
C LEU A 44 -18.22 20.66 -9.31
N ASP A 45 -18.67 21.68 -10.07
CA ASP A 45 -17.84 22.48 -10.97
C ASP A 45 -17.52 23.90 -10.46
N LYS A 46 -18.22 24.37 -9.42
CA LYS A 46 -17.96 25.68 -8.81
C LYS A 46 -16.92 25.57 -7.71
N ASN A 47 -16.21 26.66 -7.49
CA ASN A 47 -15.20 26.76 -6.45
C ASN A 47 -15.80 27.18 -5.11
N ALA A 48 -15.12 26.81 -4.02
CA ALA A 48 -15.47 27.18 -2.65
C ALA A 48 -16.90 26.76 -2.27
N ILE A 49 -17.21 25.48 -2.50
CA ILE A 49 -18.45 24.84 -2.03
C ILE A 49 -18.15 24.08 -0.74
N VAL A 50 -19.03 24.21 0.26
CA VAL A 50 -19.03 23.41 1.47
C VAL A 50 -20.32 22.58 1.51
N ILE A 51 -20.18 21.26 1.60
CA ILE A 51 -21.28 20.31 1.81
C ILE A 51 -21.08 19.62 3.15
N ASP A 52 -21.94 19.96 4.11
CA ASP A 52 -22.02 19.32 5.41
C ASP A 52 -23.14 18.30 5.41
N GLY A 53 -22.78 17.03 5.48
CA GLY A 53 -23.70 15.91 5.53
C GLY A 53 -24.53 15.84 6.79
N ASN A 54 -24.08 16.46 7.88
CA ASN A 54 -24.78 16.42 9.17
C ASN A 54 -25.15 14.99 9.63
N GLY A 55 -24.33 13.99 9.28
CA GLY A 55 -24.55 12.58 9.59
C GLY A 55 -25.47 11.83 8.64
N TYR A 56 -26.02 12.47 7.60
CA TYR A 56 -26.88 11.84 6.59
C TYR A 56 -26.07 11.18 5.48
N SER A 57 -26.69 10.22 4.79
CA SER A 57 -26.09 9.48 3.68
C SER A 57 -26.43 10.05 2.31
N ILE A 58 -25.60 9.72 1.33
CA ILE A 58 -25.91 9.79 -0.10
C ILE A 58 -25.79 8.37 -0.65
N ASP A 59 -26.92 7.79 -1.03
CA ASP A 59 -27.05 6.41 -1.52
C ASP A 59 -27.37 6.41 -3.02
N ALA A 60 -26.43 5.93 -3.83
CA ALA A 60 -26.63 5.79 -5.28
C ALA A 60 -27.26 4.44 -5.68
N GLN A 61 -27.57 3.58 -4.71
CA GLN A 61 -28.28 2.30 -4.88
C GLN A 61 -27.69 1.37 -5.96
N GLY A 62 -26.39 1.44 -6.20
CA GLY A 62 -25.67 0.68 -7.23
C GLY A 62 -25.97 1.11 -8.66
N MET A 63 -26.53 2.32 -8.86
CA MET A 63 -26.99 2.75 -10.18
C MET A 63 -26.03 3.70 -10.91
N THR A 64 -25.36 4.61 -10.20
CA THR A 64 -24.48 5.64 -10.79
C THR A 64 -23.35 6.08 -9.87
N ARG A 65 -22.42 6.88 -10.41
CA ARG A 65 -21.46 7.64 -9.62
C ARG A 65 -22.20 8.62 -8.71
N ILE A 66 -21.65 8.94 -7.53
CA ILE A 66 -22.22 9.99 -6.65
C ILE A 66 -21.80 11.40 -7.10
N PHE A 67 -20.50 11.71 -7.11
CA PHE A 67 -19.98 13.03 -7.48
C PHE A 67 -18.90 12.97 -8.57
N LYS A 68 -18.93 13.98 -9.44
CA LYS A 68 -17.83 14.33 -10.35
C LYS A 68 -17.32 15.71 -10.01
N VAL A 69 -16.06 15.81 -9.63
CA VAL A 69 -15.45 17.03 -9.10
C VAL A 69 -14.48 17.64 -10.11
N THR A 70 -14.79 18.86 -10.55
CA THR A 70 -13.93 19.70 -11.39
C THR A 70 -13.62 21.06 -10.76
N GLY A 71 -14.42 21.48 -9.77
CA GLY A 71 -14.19 22.68 -8.99
C GLY A 71 -13.01 22.56 -8.02
N SER A 72 -12.62 23.70 -7.45
CA SER A 72 -11.53 23.82 -6.47
C SER A 72 -12.05 24.32 -5.11
N GLU A 73 -11.30 24.04 -4.04
CA GLU A 73 -11.68 24.43 -2.67
C GLU A 73 -13.04 23.84 -2.24
N ILE A 74 -13.35 22.62 -2.69
CA ILE A 74 -14.54 21.91 -2.25
C ILE A 74 -14.27 21.29 -0.88
N ILE A 75 -15.19 21.46 0.05
CA ILE A 75 -15.15 20.84 1.38
C ILE A 75 -16.38 19.96 1.52
N ILE A 76 -16.16 18.67 1.76
CA ILE A 76 -17.20 17.70 2.10
C ILE A 76 -16.92 17.22 3.52
N LYS A 77 -17.97 17.13 4.36
CA LYS A 77 -17.81 16.62 5.72
C LYS A 77 -19.05 15.92 6.26
N ASN A 78 -18.86 15.05 7.24
CA ASN A 78 -19.92 14.47 8.06
C ASN A 78 -21.00 13.71 7.25
N MET A 79 -20.64 12.90 6.26
CA MET A 79 -21.61 12.09 5.50
C MET A 79 -21.11 10.69 5.21
N THR A 80 -22.07 9.83 4.85
CA THR A 80 -21.79 8.50 4.29
C THR A 80 -22.07 8.48 2.79
N PHE A 81 -21.06 8.10 2.01
CA PHE A 81 -21.16 7.77 0.59
C PHE A 81 -21.35 6.27 0.43
N MET A 82 -22.50 5.84 -0.09
CA MET A 82 -22.78 4.41 -0.21
C MET A 82 -23.38 3.99 -1.54
N ASN A 83 -23.08 2.73 -1.89
CA ASN A 83 -23.58 2.03 -3.07
C ASN A 83 -23.38 2.85 -4.36
N GLY A 84 -22.29 3.61 -4.47
CA GLY A 84 -21.87 4.18 -5.75
C GLY A 84 -21.54 3.08 -6.75
N TYR A 85 -21.92 3.27 -8.01
CA TYR A 85 -21.52 2.39 -9.12
C TYR A 85 -21.00 3.19 -10.31
N SER A 86 -19.84 2.82 -10.85
CA SER A 86 -19.36 3.36 -12.11
C SER A 86 -18.88 2.24 -13.03
N GLU A 87 -19.34 2.26 -14.28
CA GLU A 87 -18.75 1.45 -15.37
C GLU A 87 -17.32 1.90 -15.72
N ASP A 88 -16.85 2.97 -15.07
CA ASP A 88 -15.52 3.54 -15.17
C ASP A 88 -14.87 3.57 -13.77
N SER A 89 -14.15 4.64 -13.46
CA SER A 89 -13.39 4.83 -12.23
C SER A 89 -14.11 5.75 -11.23
N GLY A 90 -13.88 5.53 -9.93
CA GLY A 90 -14.38 6.39 -8.86
C GLY A 90 -15.90 6.37 -8.72
N ALA A 91 -16.45 5.35 -8.06
CA ALA A 91 -17.89 5.16 -7.99
C ALA A 91 -18.58 6.09 -6.97
N ALA A 92 -17.90 6.49 -5.90
CA ALA A 92 -18.37 7.61 -5.08
C ALA A 92 -17.92 8.94 -5.70
N ILE A 93 -16.62 9.10 -5.92
CA ILE A 93 -16.03 10.37 -6.35
C ILE A 93 -15.03 10.14 -7.47
N ALA A 94 -15.23 10.82 -8.60
CA ALA A 94 -14.20 11.04 -9.61
C ALA A 94 -13.73 12.50 -9.52
N ASN A 95 -12.43 12.73 -9.30
CA ASN A 95 -11.87 14.05 -9.05
C ASN A 95 -10.78 14.42 -10.05
N VAL A 96 -10.93 15.58 -10.69
CA VAL A 96 -9.85 16.30 -11.41
C VAL A 96 -9.58 17.68 -10.78
N GLY A 97 -10.37 18.06 -9.78
CA GLY A 97 -10.31 19.34 -9.07
C GLY A 97 -9.62 19.25 -7.72
N SER A 98 -10.01 20.09 -6.77
CA SER A 98 -9.49 20.06 -5.39
C SER A 98 -10.60 19.93 -4.36
N ILE A 99 -10.51 18.87 -3.55
CA ILE A 99 -11.48 18.52 -2.53
C ILE A 99 -10.81 18.19 -1.20
N LYS A 100 -11.46 18.58 -0.10
CA LYS A 100 -11.14 18.18 1.27
C LYS A 100 -12.31 17.40 1.85
N ILE A 101 -12.04 16.25 2.44
CA ILE A 101 -13.04 15.32 2.96
C ILE A 101 -12.75 15.09 4.44
N TYR A 102 -13.75 15.34 5.29
CA TYR A 102 -13.60 15.25 6.74
C TYR A 102 -14.68 14.36 7.35
N ASN A 103 -14.33 13.50 8.31
CA ASN A 103 -15.30 12.78 9.13
C ASN A 103 -16.41 12.13 8.30
N SER A 104 -16.02 11.40 7.26
CA SER A 104 -16.94 10.82 6.27
C SER A 104 -16.64 9.34 6.05
N THR A 105 -17.65 8.59 5.66
CA THR A 105 -17.55 7.14 5.41
C THR A 105 -17.83 6.84 3.94
N PHE A 106 -17.02 5.99 3.33
CA PHE A 106 -17.22 5.44 2.00
C PHE A 106 -17.43 3.94 2.11
N THR A 107 -18.65 3.46 1.85
CA THR A 107 -18.99 2.05 2.00
C THR A 107 -19.65 1.47 0.76
N ASP A 108 -19.28 0.23 0.42
CA ASP A 108 -19.94 -0.56 -0.62
C ASP A 108 -20.00 0.12 -2.00
N ASN A 109 -18.98 0.94 -2.33
CA ASN A 109 -18.87 1.56 -3.65
C ASN A 109 -18.10 0.65 -4.61
N MET A 110 -18.59 0.52 -5.86
CA MET A 110 -18.03 -0.39 -6.86
C MET A 110 -17.71 0.30 -8.19
N ALA A 111 -16.47 0.21 -8.63
CA ALA A 111 -16.01 0.70 -9.93
C ALA A 111 -15.55 -0.46 -10.84
N ASP A 112 -15.94 -0.44 -12.11
CA ASP A 112 -15.52 -1.43 -13.10
C ASP A 112 -14.09 -1.19 -13.62
N VAL A 113 -13.49 -0.05 -13.26
CA VAL A 113 -12.09 0.25 -13.57
C VAL A 113 -11.32 0.50 -12.27
N ASP A 114 -10.97 1.74 -11.95
CA ASP A 114 -10.05 2.05 -10.87
C ASP A 114 -10.72 2.82 -9.73
N GLY A 115 -10.24 2.63 -8.50
CA GLY A 115 -10.70 3.42 -7.34
C GLY A 115 -12.15 3.13 -6.99
N GLY A 116 -12.40 2.02 -6.28
CA GLY A 116 -13.77 1.55 -6.01
C GLY A 116 -14.66 2.62 -5.38
N ALA A 117 -14.12 3.41 -4.44
CA ALA A 117 -14.75 4.62 -3.96
C ALA A 117 -14.29 5.86 -4.73
N ILE A 118 -12.98 6.11 -4.75
CA ILE A 118 -12.42 7.38 -5.22
C ILE A 118 -11.39 7.16 -6.33
N TYR A 119 -11.57 7.89 -7.42
CA TYR A 119 -10.55 8.08 -8.45
C TYR A 119 -10.10 9.53 -8.44
N ASN A 120 -8.84 9.77 -8.09
CA ASN A 120 -8.18 11.07 -8.19
C ASN A 120 -7.30 11.09 -9.45
N ASP A 121 -7.70 11.87 -10.44
CA ASP A 121 -7.03 11.97 -11.72
C ASP A 121 -5.78 12.88 -11.66
N ILE A 122 -5.04 12.96 -12.77
CA ILE A 122 -3.92 13.88 -12.96
C ILE A 122 -4.34 15.32 -12.67
N GLY A 123 -3.56 15.99 -11.83
CA GLY A 123 -3.82 17.37 -11.40
C GLY A 123 -4.90 17.49 -10.31
N GLY A 124 -5.61 16.40 -10.02
CA GLY A 124 -6.53 16.33 -8.91
C GLY A 124 -5.82 16.35 -7.56
N LYS A 125 -6.41 17.03 -6.58
CA LYS A 125 -5.92 17.09 -5.20
C LYS A 125 -7.01 16.70 -4.21
N ILE A 126 -6.69 15.75 -3.35
CA ILE A 126 -7.58 15.29 -2.28
C ILE A 126 -6.85 15.32 -0.95
N ASP A 127 -7.45 15.97 0.05
CA ASP A 127 -7.06 15.82 1.46
C ASP A 127 -8.20 15.09 2.20
N ILE A 128 -7.92 13.91 2.77
CA ILE A 128 -8.86 13.11 3.58
C ILE A 128 -8.39 13.11 5.04
N GLU A 129 -9.28 13.42 5.96
CA GLU A 129 -9.02 13.38 7.40
C GLU A 129 -10.21 12.77 8.17
N ASP A 130 -9.90 12.02 9.22
CA ASP A 130 -10.86 11.43 10.15
C ASP A 130 -11.95 10.58 9.45
N SER A 131 -11.61 9.87 8.38
CA SER A 131 -12.58 9.20 7.51
C SER A 131 -12.45 7.68 7.52
N GLU A 132 -13.39 7.00 6.89
CA GLU A 132 -13.41 5.53 6.79
C GLU A 132 -13.73 5.08 5.35
N PHE A 133 -13.01 4.07 4.87
CA PHE A 133 -13.24 3.39 3.59
C PHE A 133 -13.40 1.90 3.84
N THR A 134 -14.62 1.38 3.69
CA THR A 134 -14.95 -0.01 4.02
C THR A 134 -15.69 -0.70 2.88
N ASN A 135 -15.33 -1.95 2.56
CA ASN A 135 -16.01 -2.77 1.54
C ASN A 135 -16.12 -2.14 0.14
N ASN A 136 -15.18 -1.25 -0.25
CA ASN A 136 -15.17 -0.71 -1.60
C ASN A 136 -14.45 -1.66 -2.55
N ASN A 137 -14.92 -1.70 -3.81
CA ASN A 137 -14.48 -2.69 -4.79
C ASN A 137 -14.10 -2.06 -6.13
N SER A 138 -12.95 -2.46 -6.68
CA SER A 138 -12.60 -2.15 -8.07
C SER A 138 -12.29 -3.41 -8.88
N GLN A 139 -12.72 -3.45 -10.14
CA GLN A 139 -12.37 -4.57 -11.03
C GLN A 139 -10.94 -4.48 -11.56
N THR A 140 -10.31 -3.29 -11.56
CA THR A 140 -8.88 -3.15 -11.85
C THR A 140 -8.09 -2.79 -10.62
N ASP A 141 -7.73 -1.53 -10.41
CA ASP A 141 -6.72 -1.17 -9.42
C ASP A 141 -7.27 -0.24 -8.34
N GLY A 142 -6.72 -0.29 -7.11
CA GLY A 142 -7.14 0.55 -5.98
C GLY A 142 -8.57 0.24 -5.51
N GLY A 143 -8.73 -0.79 -4.68
CA GLY A 143 -10.05 -1.24 -4.23
C GLY A 143 -10.85 -0.14 -3.52
N ALA A 144 -10.18 0.71 -2.73
CA ALA A 144 -10.79 1.94 -2.20
C ALA A 144 -10.47 3.14 -3.08
N ILE A 145 -9.18 3.43 -3.26
CA ILE A 145 -8.72 4.70 -3.83
C ILE A 145 -7.68 4.44 -4.91
N PHE A 146 -7.82 5.14 -6.02
CA PHE A 146 -6.81 5.23 -7.06
C PHE A 146 -6.38 6.68 -7.24
N ASN A 147 -5.07 6.92 -7.21
CA ASN A 147 -4.49 8.25 -7.21
C ASN A 147 -3.49 8.46 -8.35
N TRP A 148 -3.73 9.48 -9.17
CA TRP A 148 -2.86 10.03 -10.20
C TRP A 148 -2.47 11.48 -9.97
N GLY A 149 -2.95 12.07 -8.88
CA GLY A 149 -2.61 13.42 -8.47
C GLY A 149 -1.96 13.43 -7.09
N GLU A 150 -2.39 14.39 -6.27
CA GLU A 150 -1.94 14.53 -4.88
C GLU A 150 -3.02 14.04 -3.92
N LEU A 151 -2.65 13.10 -3.05
CA LEU A 151 -3.53 12.52 -2.04
C LEU A 151 -2.87 12.59 -0.66
N THR A 152 -3.56 13.22 0.29
CA THR A 152 -3.23 13.16 1.72
C THR A 152 -4.31 12.35 2.43
N VAL A 153 -3.91 11.39 3.27
CA VAL A 153 -4.80 10.57 4.12
C VAL A 153 -4.31 10.67 5.56
N LYS A 154 -5.17 11.14 6.46
CA LYS A 154 -4.81 11.33 7.86
C LYS A 154 -5.87 10.77 8.79
N SER A 155 -5.46 10.12 9.88
CA SER A 155 -6.38 9.62 10.91
C SER A 155 -7.55 8.83 10.34
N THR A 156 -7.27 8.02 9.32
CA THR A 156 -8.29 7.37 8.48
C THR A 156 -8.14 5.85 8.55
N LEU A 157 -9.28 5.16 8.54
CA LEU A 157 -9.35 3.70 8.42
C LEU A 157 -9.65 3.31 6.97
N ILE A 158 -8.87 2.39 6.41
CA ILE A 158 -9.13 1.79 5.09
C ILE A 158 -9.13 0.28 5.26
N GLU A 159 -10.32 -0.30 5.30
CA GLU A 159 -10.57 -1.67 5.71
C GLU A 159 -11.41 -2.48 4.72
N ASP A 160 -11.10 -3.76 4.56
CA ASP A 160 -11.92 -4.73 3.79
C ASP A 160 -12.20 -4.30 2.34
N ASN A 161 -11.32 -3.50 1.73
CA ASN A 161 -11.45 -3.11 0.34
C ASN A 161 -10.80 -4.15 -0.59
N ILE A 162 -11.39 -4.32 -1.77
CA ILE A 162 -11.02 -5.37 -2.71
C ILE A 162 -10.72 -4.77 -4.08
N SER A 163 -9.54 -5.10 -4.62
CA SER A 163 -9.23 -4.92 -6.03
C SER A 163 -9.12 -6.29 -6.69
N TRP A 164 -9.68 -6.44 -7.89
CA TRP A 164 -9.57 -7.69 -8.67
C TRP A 164 -8.25 -7.80 -9.43
N LYS A 165 -7.51 -6.69 -9.55
CA LYS A 165 -6.16 -6.68 -10.10
C LYS A 165 -5.17 -6.22 -9.03
N ASP A 166 -4.81 -4.93 -8.97
CA ASP A 166 -3.74 -4.49 -8.09
C ASP A 166 -4.13 -3.48 -6.99
N ALA A 167 -3.57 -3.65 -5.79
CA ALA A 167 -3.80 -2.81 -4.59
C ALA A 167 -5.24 -2.85 -4.06
N GLY A 168 -5.47 -3.70 -3.06
CA GLY A 168 -6.76 -3.77 -2.37
C GLY A 168 -7.19 -2.45 -1.73
N ALA A 169 -6.24 -1.67 -1.21
CA ALA A 169 -6.54 -0.38 -0.58
C ALA A 169 -6.33 0.80 -1.55
N ILE A 170 -5.06 1.18 -1.75
CA ILE A 170 -4.69 2.40 -2.48
C ILE A 170 -3.70 2.09 -3.59
N HIS A 171 -3.99 2.57 -4.80
CA HIS A 171 -3.06 2.54 -5.91
C HIS A 171 -2.56 3.96 -6.22
N ASN A 172 -1.25 4.19 -6.14
CA ASN A 172 -0.61 5.49 -6.32
C ASN A 172 0.23 5.55 -7.61
N GLY A 173 -0.34 6.08 -8.69
CA GLY A 173 0.27 6.26 -10.01
C GLY A 173 0.04 5.08 -10.96
N GLY A 174 0.89 4.92 -11.98
CA GLY A 174 0.82 3.79 -12.92
C GLY A 174 1.72 3.97 -14.13
N ARG A 175 1.98 2.89 -14.88
CA ARG A 175 2.72 2.95 -16.17
C ARG A 175 1.89 3.49 -17.32
N THR A 176 0.60 3.23 -17.26
CA THR A 176 -0.35 3.60 -18.29
C THR A 176 -1.43 4.35 -17.58
N HIS A 177 -1.58 5.63 -17.90
CA HIS A 177 -2.79 6.33 -17.56
C HIS A 177 -3.85 5.77 -18.47
N LYS A 178 -4.76 4.97 -17.91
CA LYS A 178 -6.11 5.06 -18.42
C LYS A 178 -6.59 6.41 -17.91
N SER A 179 -6.37 7.46 -18.69
CA SER A 179 -7.29 8.58 -18.60
C SER A 179 -8.59 7.98 -19.07
N SER A 180 -9.40 7.54 -18.12
CA SER A 180 -10.83 7.76 -18.21
C SER A 180 -11.00 9.27 -18.34
N VAL A 181 -10.75 9.78 -19.55
CA VAL A 181 -11.32 11.06 -19.87
C VAL A 181 -12.80 10.73 -19.78
N LEU A 182 -13.40 11.38 -18.81
CA LEU A 182 -14.76 11.89 -18.79
C LEU A 182 -15.13 12.57 -20.15
N ASN A 183 -14.85 11.91 -21.31
CA ASN A 183 -15.07 12.19 -22.75
C ASN A 183 -13.88 12.08 -23.78
N ASP A 184 -12.95 11.11 -23.78
CA ASP A 184 -12.16 10.65 -24.97
C ASP A 184 -10.87 9.85 -24.61
N ILE A 185 -10.85 8.55 -24.90
CA ILE A 185 -9.70 7.66 -24.65
C ILE A 185 -8.55 7.99 -25.60
N LYS A 186 -7.41 8.45 -25.06
CA LYS A 186 -6.14 8.47 -25.78
C LYS A 186 -5.09 7.71 -24.99
N TYR A 187 -4.68 6.55 -25.50
CA TYR A 187 -3.51 5.83 -24.99
C TYR A 187 -2.29 6.72 -25.16
N ILE A 188 -1.72 7.19 -24.05
CA ILE A 188 -0.40 7.83 -24.05
C ILE A 188 0.59 6.75 -23.60
N GLU A 189 1.29 6.15 -24.57
CA GLU A 189 2.43 5.24 -24.34
C GLU A 189 3.75 6.02 -24.16
N GLU A 190 3.70 7.27 -23.69
CA GLU A 190 4.90 8.07 -23.40
C GLU A 190 5.32 7.90 -21.93
N ASP A 191 6.60 8.16 -21.63
CA ASP A 191 7.11 8.19 -20.26
C ASP A 191 6.28 9.18 -19.42
N ILE A 192 5.42 8.65 -18.55
CA ILE A 192 4.54 9.45 -17.70
C ILE A 192 5.38 10.08 -16.59
N ASP A 193 5.33 11.41 -16.50
CA ASP A 193 5.96 12.14 -15.41
C ASP A 193 5.19 11.92 -14.10
N LEU A 194 5.69 10.98 -13.30
CA LEU A 194 5.14 10.64 -11.99
C LEU A 194 5.62 11.59 -10.87
N SER A 195 6.36 12.66 -11.18
CA SER A 195 6.91 13.58 -10.15
C SER A 195 5.83 14.30 -9.34
N ASN A 196 4.62 14.44 -9.89
CA ASN A 196 3.47 15.05 -9.23
C ASN A 196 2.52 14.03 -8.59
N VAL A 197 2.76 12.73 -8.77
CA VAL A 197 1.95 11.68 -8.14
C VAL A 197 2.45 11.43 -6.72
N LYS A 198 1.68 11.89 -5.74
CA LYS A 198 2.07 11.88 -4.33
C LYS A 198 0.96 11.31 -3.46
N LEU A 199 1.37 10.44 -2.54
CA LEU A 199 0.55 9.91 -1.47
C LEU A 199 1.25 10.16 -0.13
N ALA A 200 0.60 10.90 0.76
CA ALA A 200 1.02 11.07 2.15
C ALA A 200 -0.02 10.40 3.06
N ILE A 201 0.45 9.55 3.98
CA ILE A 201 -0.39 8.84 4.94
C ILE A 201 0.17 9.11 6.35
N GLU A 202 -0.68 9.61 7.25
CA GLU A 202 -0.31 9.89 8.64
C GLU A 202 -1.36 9.32 9.61
N ASP A 203 -0.92 8.75 10.74
CA ASP A 203 -1.78 8.31 11.85
C ASP A 203 -2.96 7.44 11.39
N SER A 204 -2.77 6.63 10.35
CA SER A 204 -3.86 5.90 9.67
C SER A 204 -3.67 4.39 9.75
N ILE A 205 -4.77 3.65 9.56
CA ILE A 205 -4.78 2.20 9.59
C ILE A 205 -5.29 1.68 8.24
N ILE A 206 -4.48 0.87 7.57
CA ILE A 206 -4.85 0.20 6.31
C ILE A 206 -4.80 -1.29 6.57
N CYS A 207 -5.98 -1.89 6.70
CA CYS A 207 -6.08 -3.28 7.15
C CYS A 207 -7.05 -4.15 6.36
N GLN A 208 -6.77 -5.46 6.34
CA GLN A 208 -7.66 -6.47 5.76
C GLN A 208 -8.00 -6.29 4.27
N ASN A 209 -7.24 -5.44 3.55
CA ASN A 209 -7.49 -5.19 2.14
C ASN A 209 -6.94 -6.33 1.27
N THR A 210 -7.63 -6.62 0.18
CA THR A 210 -7.32 -7.74 -0.72
C THR A 210 -7.07 -7.27 -2.14
N GLY A 211 -5.85 -7.47 -2.64
CA GLY A 211 -5.52 -7.33 -4.07
C GLY A 211 -5.45 -8.70 -4.73
N SER A 212 -6.40 -9.01 -5.62
CA SER A 212 -6.58 -10.36 -6.14
C SER A 212 -5.47 -10.78 -7.12
N HIS A 213 -4.76 -9.84 -7.75
CA HIS A 213 -3.60 -10.14 -8.59
C HIS A 213 -2.27 -9.70 -7.95
N SER A 214 -2.11 -8.43 -7.58
CA SER A 214 -0.91 -7.96 -6.87
C SER A 214 -1.27 -6.95 -5.79
N CYS A 215 -0.44 -6.87 -4.76
CA CYS A 215 -0.53 -5.92 -3.66
C CYS A 215 -1.82 -5.92 -2.83
N GLY A 216 -1.75 -6.32 -1.57
CA GLY A 216 -2.92 -6.28 -0.69
C GLY A 216 -3.28 -4.85 -0.27
N GLY A 217 -2.29 -4.11 0.22
CA GLY A 217 -2.45 -2.75 0.72
C GLY A 217 -2.24 -1.70 -0.37
N ILE A 218 -1.00 -1.22 -0.47
CA ILE A 218 -0.64 -0.03 -1.26
C ILE A 218 0.30 -0.36 -2.40
N MET A 219 -0.10 -0.10 -3.64
CA MET A 219 0.82 -0.09 -4.76
C MET A 219 1.31 1.33 -5.03
N ASN A 220 2.63 1.50 -5.17
CA ASN A 220 3.26 2.78 -5.41
C ASN A 220 4.11 2.80 -6.69
N TRP A 221 3.85 3.76 -7.55
CA TRP A 221 4.67 4.14 -8.71
C TRP A 221 5.31 5.52 -8.56
N GLY A 222 4.64 6.43 -7.85
CA GLY A 222 5.10 7.80 -7.58
C GLY A 222 5.85 7.91 -6.24
N ILE A 223 5.52 8.95 -5.48
CA ILE A 223 6.07 9.17 -4.13
C ILE A 223 5.04 8.75 -3.09
N LEU A 224 5.45 7.90 -2.16
CA LEU A 224 4.68 7.47 -1.00
C LEU A 224 5.43 7.84 0.27
N ASN A 225 4.82 8.66 1.12
CA ASN A 225 5.30 8.95 2.47
C ASN A 225 4.29 8.40 3.48
N VAL A 226 4.76 7.60 4.43
CA VAL A 226 3.90 7.03 5.48
C VAL A 226 4.53 7.25 6.84
N GLU A 227 3.78 7.87 7.74
CA GLU A 227 4.21 8.19 9.10
C GLU A 227 3.21 7.68 10.14
N LYS A 228 3.71 7.11 11.25
CA LYS A 228 2.91 6.75 12.45
C LYS A 228 1.66 5.91 12.16
N SER A 229 1.75 5.05 11.16
CA SER A 229 0.59 4.34 10.61
C SER A 229 0.73 2.83 10.80
N ILE A 230 -0.35 2.11 10.52
CA ILE A 230 -0.40 0.66 10.62
C ILE A 230 -0.85 0.07 9.28
N LEU A 231 -0.06 -0.84 8.73
CA LEU A 231 -0.45 -1.69 7.60
C LEU A 231 -0.60 -3.13 8.08
N GLU A 232 -1.84 -3.59 8.26
CA GLU A 232 -2.10 -4.88 8.92
C GLU A 232 -2.95 -5.84 8.08
N LYS A 233 -2.60 -7.12 8.03
CA LYS A 233 -3.45 -8.18 7.45
C LYS A 233 -3.88 -7.93 5.99
N ASN A 234 -3.11 -7.17 5.22
CA ASN A 234 -3.38 -7.00 3.80
C ASN A 234 -2.88 -8.23 3.03
N ILE A 235 -3.71 -8.74 2.11
CA ILE A 235 -3.50 -10.03 1.46
C ILE A 235 -3.49 -9.88 -0.06
N THR A 236 -2.60 -10.62 -0.73
CA THR A 236 -2.64 -10.76 -2.19
C THR A 236 -2.27 -12.15 -2.66
N SER A 237 -2.85 -12.57 -3.79
CA SER A 237 -2.43 -13.80 -4.47
C SER A 237 -1.07 -13.64 -5.19
N GLY A 238 -0.65 -12.41 -5.49
CA GLY A 238 0.62 -12.11 -6.13
C GLY A 238 1.66 -11.56 -5.16
N ARG A 239 2.02 -10.28 -5.33
CA ARG A 239 3.25 -9.71 -4.76
C ARG A 239 2.99 -8.50 -3.87
N GLY A 240 3.72 -8.37 -2.77
CA GLY A 240 3.69 -7.18 -1.90
C GLY A 240 2.45 -7.12 -1.00
N GLY A 241 2.37 -7.91 0.08
CA GLY A 241 1.13 -7.95 0.89
C GLY A 241 0.74 -6.57 1.43
N ALA A 242 1.67 -5.84 2.05
CA ALA A 242 1.43 -4.49 2.54
C ALA A 242 1.71 -3.43 1.47
N ILE A 243 2.92 -3.44 0.90
CA ILE A 243 3.39 -2.42 -0.05
C ILE A 243 4.06 -3.08 -1.25
N SER A 244 3.73 -2.57 -2.43
CA SER A 244 4.40 -2.93 -3.68
C SER A 244 4.93 -1.66 -4.37
N ASN A 245 6.24 -1.41 -4.24
CA ASN A 245 6.92 -0.30 -4.89
C ASN A 245 7.41 -0.69 -6.29
N GLN A 246 6.97 0.05 -7.30
CA GLN A 246 7.12 -0.23 -8.71
C GLN A 246 8.01 0.80 -9.40
N GLY A 247 8.67 0.39 -10.48
CA GLY A 247 9.45 1.32 -11.32
C GLY A 247 10.46 2.16 -10.53
N THR A 248 10.43 3.48 -10.73
CA THR A 248 11.24 4.48 -10.03
C THR A 248 10.58 5.02 -8.76
N GLY A 249 9.54 4.34 -8.25
CA GLY A 249 8.78 4.79 -7.10
C GLY A 249 9.66 4.97 -5.86
N ILE A 250 9.32 5.99 -5.06
CA ILE A 250 10.01 6.35 -3.83
C ILE A 250 9.05 6.11 -2.68
N VAL A 251 9.47 5.32 -1.70
CA VAL A 251 8.69 5.04 -0.49
C VAL A 251 9.52 5.44 0.74
N ASN A 252 8.97 6.33 1.55
CA ASN A 252 9.54 6.71 2.84
C ASN A 252 8.59 6.25 3.94
N LEU A 253 9.10 5.38 4.82
CA LEU A 253 8.37 4.80 5.93
C LEU A 253 9.05 5.20 7.23
N ASN A 254 8.31 5.91 8.09
CA ASN A 254 8.82 6.40 9.37
C ASN A 254 7.82 6.04 10.47
N ASP A 255 8.28 5.38 11.53
CA ASP A 255 7.42 4.97 12.65
C ASP A 255 6.17 4.18 12.14
N ILE A 256 6.40 3.20 11.26
CA ILE A 256 5.32 2.36 10.70
C ILE A 256 5.33 0.98 11.36
N ASP A 257 4.12 0.46 11.60
CA ASP A 257 3.89 -0.95 11.92
C ASP A 257 3.36 -1.70 10.68
N ILE A 258 4.13 -2.67 10.17
CA ILE A 258 3.73 -3.55 9.05
C ILE A 258 3.56 -4.97 9.60
N ILE A 259 2.30 -5.37 9.82
CA ILE A 259 1.97 -6.54 10.65
C ILE A 259 1.10 -7.54 9.88
N SER A 260 1.48 -8.82 9.92
CA SER A 260 0.62 -9.92 9.45
C SER A 260 0.12 -9.81 8.00
N ASN A 261 0.86 -9.10 7.14
CA ASN A 261 0.55 -9.02 5.71
C ASN A 261 1.04 -10.27 4.98
N ARG A 262 0.34 -10.63 3.90
CA ARG A 262 0.54 -11.90 3.21
C ARG A 262 0.57 -11.74 1.69
N ALA A 263 1.55 -12.38 1.07
CA ALA A 263 1.60 -12.53 -0.39
C ALA A 263 1.84 -13.99 -0.77
N ASN A 264 1.04 -14.52 -1.70
CA ASN A 264 1.19 -15.92 -2.13
C ASN A 264 2.32 -16.13 -3.14
N PHE A 265 2.88 -15.08 -3.74
CA PHE A 265 4.02 -15.18 -4.66
C PHE A 265 5.33 -14.63 -4.09
N THR A 266 5.48 -13.33 -3.85
CA THR A 266 6.75 -12.72 -3.39
C THR A 266 6.47 -11.49 -2.50
N GLY A 267 7.28 -11.23 -1.47
CA GLY A 267 7.19 -9.98 -0.71
C GLY A 267 5.95 -9.90 0.17
N GLY A 268 5.81 -10.81 1.13
CA GLY A 268 4.68 -10.89 2.05
C GLY A 268 4.35 -9.59 2.76
N ALA A 269 5.36 -8.82 3.13
CA ALA A 269 5.23 -7.45 3.58
C ALA A 269 5.44 -6.47 2.42
N ILE A 270 6.67 -6.45 1.87
CA ILE A 270 7.12 -5.39 0.97
C ILE A 270 7.73 -6.00 -0.30
N GLN A 271 7.38 -5.44 -1.44
CA GLN A 271 8.10 -5.62 -2.69
C GLN A 271 8.72 -4.29 -3.14
N ASN A 272 10.01 -4.31 -3.46
CA ASN A 272 10.71 -3.23 -4.13
C ASN A 272 11.23 -3.69 -5.49
N GLN A 273 10.72 -3.09 -6.57
CA GLN A 273 11.16 -3.39 -7.92
C GLN A 273 12.47 -2.70 -8.31
N LYS A 274 12.98 -3.05 -9.49
CA LYS A 274 14.20 -2.46 -10.05
C LYS A 274 14.02 -0.94 -10.18
N ASN A 275 15.01 -0.20 -9.70
CA ASN A 275 15.05 1.28 -9.61
C ASN A 275 14.17 1.90 -8.51
N GLY A 276 13.37 1.11 -7.79
CA GLY A 276 12.58 1.60 -6.67
C GLY A 276 13.46 1.87 -5.46
N ILE A 277 13.10 2.89 -4.69
CA ILE A 277 13.80 3.28 -3.46
C ILE A 277 12.83 3.15 -2.30
N ILE A 278 13.24 2.42 -1.25
CA ILE A 278 12.51 2.37 0.02
C ILE A 278 13.44 2.74 1.15
N THR A 279 13.00 3.67 2.00
CA THR A 279 13.64 4.00 3.27
C THR A 279 12.71 3.58 4.40
N LEU A 280 13.20 2.79 5.36
CA LEU A 280 12.50 2.42 6.58
C LEU A 280 13.27 2.96 7.78
N THR A 281 12.60 3.74 8.63
CA THR A 281 13.20 4.33 9.84
C THR A 281 12.29 4.13 11.04
N ASP A 282 12.88 3.73 12.17
CA ASP A 282 12.16 3.57 13.45
C ASP A 282 10.89 2.69 13.34
N SER A 283 10.94 1.66 12.50
CA SER A 283 9.74 0.89 12.08
C SER A 283 9.73 -0.55 12.59
N ARG A 284 8.54 -1.17 12.63
CA ARG A 284 8.33 -2.55 13.05
C ARG A 284 7.67 -3.39 11.93
N ILE A 285 8.34 -4.48 11.55
CA ILE A 285 7.88 -5.40 10.50
C ILE A 285 7.70 -6.77 11.15
N GLU A 286 6.46 -7.18 11.39
CA GLU A 286 6.17 -8.35 12.21
C GLU A 286 5.17 -9.32 11.62
N LYS A 287 5.44 -10.63 11.79
CA LYS A 287 4.50 -11.70 11.46
C LYS A 287 4.02 -11.71 10.01
N ASN A 288 4.75 -11.08 9.10
CA ASN A 288 4.40 -11.09 7.68
C ASN A 288 4.79 -12.44 7.07
N GLU A 289 4.07 -12.86 6.04
CA GLU A 289 4.25 -14.18 5.44
C GLU A 289 4.29 -14.13 3.90
N THR A 290 5.32 -14.73 3.32
CA THR A 290 5.35 -15.07 1.89
C THR A 290 5.13 -16.56 1.73
N ARG A 291 4.22 -16.98 0.83
CA ARG A 291 3.99 -18.41 0.49
C ARG A 291 4.57 -18.87 -0.84
N GLY A 292 5.29 -17.99 -1.53
CA GLY A 292 5.94 -18.29 -2.81
C GLY A 292 7.46 -18.18 -2.81
N ARG A 293 8.02 -17.51 -3.82
CA ARG A 293 9.47 -17.36 -3.96
C ARG A 293 9.90 -16.03 -3.33
N GLY A 294 11.01 -16.04 -2.61
CA GLY A 294 11.59 -14.84 -2.01
C GLY A 294 11.17 -14.61 -0.56
N GLY A 295 11.59 -13.47 -0.02
CA GLY A 295 11.36 -13.10 1.37
C GLY A 295 10.04 -12.41 1.61
N THR A 296 9.73 -12.13 2.88
CA THR A 296 8.67 -11.20 3.26
C THR A 296 8.96 -9.79 2.76
N ILE A 297 10.23 -9.49 2.51
CA ILE A 297 10.71 -8.35 1.77
C ILE A 297 11.47 -8.85 0.53
N THR A 298 11.10 -8.36 -0.64
CA THR A 298 11.85 -8.61 -1.87
C THR A 298 12.44 -7.32 -2.41
N ASN A 299 13.75 -7.32 -2.68
CA ASN A 299 14.45 -6.14 -3.15
C ASN A 299 15.17 -6.37 -4.48
N ARG A 300 14.81 -5.58 -5.49
CA ARG A 300 15.52 -5.44 -6.76
C ARG A 300 16.04 -4.02 -7.01
N GLY A 301 15.69 -3.08 -6.15
CA GLY A 301 16.12 -1.68 -6.18
C GLY A 301 17.04 -1.38 -5.00
N MET A 302 16.80 -0.26 -4.33
CA MET A 302 17.52 0.14 -3.11
C MET A 302 16.58 0.10 -1.91
N ILE A 303 17.02 -0.54 -0.83
CA ILE A 303 16.37 -0.44 0.48
C ILE A 303 17.39 0.06 1.50
N VAL A 304 17.01 1.08 2.25
CA VAL A 304 17.74 1.56 3.43
C VAL A 304 16.87 1.30 4.66
N VAL A 305 17.44 0.65 5.68
CA VAL A 305 16.77 0.31 6.93
C VAL A 305 17.57 0.90 8.09
N ASN A 306 16.94 1.74 8.90
CA ASN A 306 17.55 2.34 10.07
C ASN A 306 16.68 2.10 11.31
N LYS A 307 17.29 1.72 12.43
CA LYS A 307 16.63 1.67 13.75
C LYS A 307 15.33 0.86 13.77
N SER A 308 15.24 -0.19 12.96
CA SER A 308 13.99 -0.91 12.73
C SER A 308 14.06 -2.34 13.24
N LYS A 309 12.90 -2.93 13.51
CA LYS A 309 12.75 -4.29 14.04
C LYS A 309 11.99 -5.19 13.08
N PHE A 310 12.53 -6.39 12.85
CA PHE A 310 11.92 -7.41 12.00
C PHE A 310 11.74 -8.68 12.82
N ASN A 311 10.52 -8.97 13.27
CA ASN A 311 10.26 -10.13 14.12
C ASN A 311 9.24 -11.11 13.57
N TYR A 312 9.49 -12.40 13.79
CA TYR A 312 8.51 -13.46 13.48
C TYR A 312 8.03 -13.48 12.02
N ASN A 313 8.84 -12.97 11.09
CA ASN A 313 8.49 -13.00 9.67
C ASN A 313 8.82 -14.37 9.09
N ILE A 314 7.93 -14.88 8.22
CA ILE A 314 7.99 -16.23 7.69
C ILE A 314 8.06 -16.20 6.16
N ALA A 315 9.07 -16.87 5.59
CA ALA A 315 9.23 -17.01 4.15
C ALA A 315 9.20 -18.49 3.72
N GLU A 316 8.11 -18.89 3.07
CA GLU A 316 7.86 -20.23 2.54
C GLU A 316 7.63 -20.16 1.02
N PRO A 317 8.03 -21.17 0.22
CA PRO A 317 9.02 -22.21 0.51
C PRO A 317 10.50 -21.80 0.33
N ASN A 318 10.81 -20.61 -0.19
CA ASN A 318 12.21 -20.22 -0.48
C ASN A 318 12.50 -18.75 -0.13
N GLY A 319 13.24 -18.46 0.93
CA GLY A 319 13.69 -17.08 1.20
C GLY A 319 14.04 -16.84 2.65
N GLY A 320 14.95 -15.89 2.91
CA GLY A 320 15.00 -15.15 4.18
C GLY A 320 13.96 -14.08 4.27
N VAL A 321 13.81 -13.42 5.42
CA VAL A 321 13.02 -12.17 5.55
C VAL A 321 13.27 -11.24 4.35
N ILE A 322 14.53 -11.01 4.00
CA ILE A 322 14.94 -10.17 2.87
C ILE A 322 15.54 -11.05 1.77
N TYR A 323 14.91 -11.03 0.59
CA TYR A 323 15.49 -11.57 -0.63
C TYR A 323 16.05 -10.45 -1.49
N ASN A 324 17.38 -10.31 -1.51
CA ASN A 324 18.07 -9.20 -2.14
C ASN A 324 18.74 -9.59 -3.46
N SER A 325 18.43 -8.84 -4.52
CA SER A 325 19.21 -8.78 -5.76
C SER A 325 19.57 -7.36 -6.18
N GLY A 326 19.23 -6.35 -5.38
CA GLY A 326 19.60 -4.96 -5.54
C GLY A 326 20.61 -4.53 -4.48
N GLN A 327 20.43 -3.33 -3.93
CA GLN A 327 21.21 -2.81 -2.80
C GLN A 327 20.36 -2.76 -1.53
N THR A 328 20.90 -3.26 -0.42
CA THR A 328 20.26 -3.21 0.89
C THR A 328 21.28 -2.73 1.93
N ASP A 329 21.00 -1.59 2.55
CA ASP A 329 21.80 -1.02 3.62
C ASP A 329 20.98 -1.06 4.92
N ILE A 330 21.53 -1.67 5.96
CA ILE A 330 20.87 -1.89 7.25
C ILE A 330 21.76 -1.31 8.36
N ASN A 331 21.21 -0.42 9.17
CA ASN A 331 21.92 0.21 10.29
C ASN A 331 21.07 0.16 11.56
N GLU A 332 21.71 -0.08 12.71
CA GLU A 332 21.07 0.03 14.04
C GLU A 332 19.78 -0.79 14.19
N SER A 333 19.69 -1.94 13.51
CA SER A 333 18.43 -2.68 13.37
C SER A 333 18.49 -4.07 14.00
N MET A 334 17.32 -4.62 14.32
CA MET A 334 17.18 -5.93 14.95
C MET A 334 16.35 -6.88 14.09
N PHE A 335 16.84 -8.10 13.90
CA PHE A 335 16.13 -9.19 13.24
C PHE A 335 15.97 -10.34 14.23
N GLY A 336 14.76 -10.57 14.72
CA GLY A 336 14.45 -11.54 15.77
C GLY A 336 13.50 -12.65 15.33
N PHE A 337 13.79 -13.91 15.64
CA PHE A 337 12.80 -15.00 15.52
C PHE A 337 12.19 -15.16 14.12
N ASN A 338 12.92 -14.79 13.07
CA ASN A 338 12.44 -14.93 11.71
C ASN A 338 12.78 -16.32 11.17
N ARG A 339 11.91 -16.85 10.30
CA ARG A 339 12.02 -18.23 9.80
C ARG A 339 12.00 -18.31 8.28
N ALA A 340 12.96 -19.05 7.74
CA ALA A 340 13.04 -19.45 6.35
C ALA A 340 12.94 -20.97 6.20
N TYR A 341 12.04 -21.48 5.34
CA TYR A 341 11.94 -22.94 5.13
C TYR A 341 13.16 -23.56 4.41
N ARG A 342 14.06 -22.73 3.86
CA ARG A 342 15.22 -23.24 3.11
C ARG A 342 16.54 -22.61 3.49
N LYS A 343 16.72 -21.32 3.21
CA LYS A 343 18.04 -20.69 3.27
C LYS A 343 17.95 -19.25 3.72
N GLY A 344 18.98 -18.81 4.46
CA GLY A 344 19.17 -17.42 4.82
C GLY A 344 18.06 -16.90 5.70
N GLY A 345 17.86 -17.35 6.94
CA GLY A 345 16.68 -17.01 7.77
C GLY A 345 16.36 -15.52 7.82
N ILE A 346 17.37 -14.66 7.70
CA ILE A 346 17.23 -13.21 7.57
C ILE A 346 17.41 -12.77 6.11
N ILE A 347 18.56 -13.03 5.49
CA ILE A 347 18.92 -12.51 4.16
C ILE A 347 19.35 -13.63 3.21
N ILE A 348 18.78 -13.61 2.00
CA ILE A 348 19.38 -14.22 0.82
C ILE A 348 19.94 -13.12 -0.08
N ASN A 349 21.24 -13.16 -0.38
CA ASN A 349 21.91 -12.12 -1.16
C ASN A 349 22.40 -12.60 -2.53
N SER A 350 22.07 -11.84 -3.57
CA SER A 350 22.66 -11.92 -4.93
C SER A 350 23.10 -10.56 -5.47
N GLY A 351 22.95 -9.48 -4.68
CA GLY A 351 23.34 -8.11 -5.02
C GLY A 351 24.33 -7.57 -3.99
N HIS A 352 24.06 -6.37 -3.45
CA HIS A 352 24.88 -5.72 -2.43
C HIS A 352 24.11 -5.62 -1.12
N VAL A 353 24.75 -6.04 -0.03
CA VAL A 353 24.21 -5.92 1.33
C VAL A 353 25.29 -5.31 2.21
N ASN A 354 24.96 -4.23 2.90
CA ASN A 354 25.77 -3.69 4.00
C ASN A 354 24.93 -3.72 5.27
N VAL A 355 25.48 -4.30 6.34
CA VAL A 355 24.83 -4.32 7.66
C VAL A 355 25.80 -3.76 8.67
N ASN A 356 25.37 -2.74 9.43
CA ASN A 356 26.17 -2.08 10.43
C ASN A 356 25.42 -2.01 11.77
N ASN A 357 26.14 -2.21 12.87
CA ASN A 357 25.64 -2.00 14.25
C ASN A 357 24.26 -2.65 14.49
N SER A 358 24.10 -3.91 14.10
CA SER A 358 22.79 -4.57 14.07
C SER A 358 22.82 -5.92 14.78
N VAL A 359 21.64 -6.36 15.23
CA VAL A 359 21.48 -7.58 16.04
C VAL A 359 20.66 -8.62 15.29
N PHE A 360 21.19 -9.84 15.20
CA PHE A 360 20.49 -11.02 14.70
C PHE A 360 20.20 -11.96 15.87
N LYS A 361 18.93 -12.15 16.21
CA LYS A 361 18.50 -12.93 17.38
C LYS A 361 17.62 -14.10 16.98
N CYS A 362 18.04 -15.32 17.28
CA CYS A 362 17.24 -16.55 17.18
C CYS A 362 16.52 -16.71 15.83
N ASN A 363 17.21 -16.43 14.72
CA ASN A 363 16.66 -16.62 13.38
C ASN A 363 16.94 -18.04 12.90
N ASP A 364 16.02 -18.60 12.13
CA ASP A 364 16.03 -20.01 11.77
C ASP A 364 15.93 -20.23 10.26
N ALA A 365 16.67 -21.22 9.76
CA ALA A 365 16.55 -21.73 8.41
C ALA A 365 16.76 -23.25 8.35
N ASP A 366 15.80 -23.99 7.79
CA ASP A 366 15.80 -25.47 7.83
C ASP A 366 16.99 -26.15 7.09
N TYR A 367 17.81 -25.44 6.30
CA TYR A 367 18.97 -26.04 5.61
C TYR A 367 20.31 -25.29 5.72
N LEU A 368 20.42 -24.04 5.24
CA LEU A 368 21.73 -23.34 5.17
C LEU A 368 21.61 -21.83 5.39
N GLY A 369 22.47 -21.26 6.23
CA GLY A 369 22.48 -19.82 6.50
C GLY A 369 21.34 -19.45 7.43
N GLU A 370 21.40 -19.74 8.73
CA GLU A 370 20.32 -19.34 9.66
C GLU A 370 20.07 -17.83 9.61
N SER A 371 21.12 -17.04 9.39
CA SER A 371 20.99 -15.60 9.23
C SER A 371 21.18 -15.21 7.77
N ILE A 372 22.35 -15.49 7.17
CA ILE A 372 22.68 -15.00 5.83
C ILE A 372 23.08 -16.14 4.89
N TYR A 373 22.48 -16.16 3.71
CA TYR A 373 22.91 -16.99 2.59
C TYR A 373 23.33 -16.11 1.40
N ASN A 374 24.64 -15.96 1.19
CA ASN A 374 25.20 -15.22 0.06
C ASN A 374 25.39 -16.15 -1.15
N ILE A 375 24.61 -15.92 -2.21
CA ILE A 375 24.67 -16.71 -3.45
C ILE A 375 25.90 -16.30 -4.28
N LYS A 376 25.99 -15.01 -4.60
CA LYS A 376 27.01 -14.42 -5.50
C LYS A 376 27.27 -12.93 -5.26
N GLY A 377 26.58 -12.34 -4.27
CA GLY A 377 26.63 -10.91 -4.00
C GLY A 377 27.85 -10.51 -3.16
N ILE A 378 27.91 -9.23 -2.85
CA ILE A 378 28.82 -8.67 -1.85
C ILE A 378 28.02 -8.45 -0.58
N THR A 379 28.50 -9.00 0.54
CA THR A 379 27.95 -8.78 1.87
C THR A 379 29.03 -8.18 2.76
N SER A 380 28.80 -6.97 3.26
CA SER A 380 29.67 -6.29 4.24
C SER A 380 28.97 -6.27 5.60
N LEU A 381 29.66 -6.71 6.64
CA LEU A 381 29.14 -6.78 8.02
C LEU A 381 30.08 -6.05 8.96
N THR A 382 29.56 -5.04 9.65
CA THR A 382 30.31 -4.24 10.62
C THR A 382 29.56 -4.21 11.94
N ASP A 383 30.22 -4.48 13.06
CA ASP A 383 29.62 -4.40 14.41
C ASP A 383 28.31 -5.20 14.55
N ILE A 384 28.30 -6.44 14.05
CA ILE A 384 27.14 -7.33 14.15
C ILE A 384 27.19 -8.16 15.43
N GLU A 385 26.04 -8.26 16.10
CA GLU A 385 25.83 -9.16 17.23
C GLU A 385 24.87 -10.29 16.85
N VAL A 386 25.28 -11.54 17.07
CA VAL A 386 24.43 -12.72 16.84
C VAL A 386 24.13 -13.42 18.17
N VAL A 387 22.85 -13.57 18.46
CA VAL A 387 22.34 -14.20 19.69
C VAL A 387 21.51 -15.43 19.29
N ASN A 388 21.99 -16.63 19.62
CA ASN A 388 21.29 -17.89 19.37
C ASN A 388 20.87 -18.53 20.71
N GLU A 389 19.74 -19.26 20.72
CA GLU A 389 19.20 -19.92 21.92
C GLU A 389 19.71 -21.36 22.12
N GLU A 390 20.28 -22.02 21.09
CA GLU A 390 20.79 -23.40 21.19
C GLU A 390 22.32 -23.48 21.31
N ASP A 391 22.79 -24.44 22.12
CA ASP A 391 24.21 -24.83 22.17
C ASP A 391 24.64 -25.40 20.81
N ILE A 392 25.64 -24.76 20.20
CA ILE A 392 26.22 -25.21 18.93
C ILE A 392 26.94 -26.56 19.18
N THR A 393 26.42 -27.65 18.62
CA THR A 393 27.04 -28.99 18.71
C THR A 393 27.74 -29.38 17.41
N GLU A 394 28.74 -30.27 17.49
CA GLU A 394 29.45 -30.78 16.29
C GLU A 394 28.52 -31.55 15.33
N GLU A 395 27.42 -32.10 15.81
CA GLU A 395 26.42 -32.85 15.01
C GLU A 395 25.42 -31.95 14.27
N ASN A 396 25.28 -30.69 14.68
CA ASN A 396 24.43 -29.69 14.03
C ASN A 396 25.18 -28.35 13.88
N PRO A 397 26.15 -28.24 12.94
CA PRO A 397 26.89 -27.01 12.74
C PRO A 397 25.96 -25.95 12.15
N MET A 398 25.37 -25.16 13.04
CA MET A 398 24.57 -23.98 12.75
C MET A 398 25.42 -22.98 11.94
N ARG A 399 25.21 -22.92 10.62
CA ARG A 399 25.97 -22.03 9.71
C ARG A 399 25.26 -20.70 9.65
N THR A 400 25.50 -19.85 10.65
CA THR A 400 24.95 -18.49 10.72
C THR A 400 25.09 -17.73 9.40
N ILE A 401 26.27 -17.85 8.76
CA ILE A 401 26.56 -17.25 7.46
C ILE A 401 27.09 -18.30 6.49
N TYR A 402 26.46 -18.39 5.31
CA TYR A 402 26.90 -19.24 4.22
C TYR A 402 27.27 -18.42 2.98
N ASN A 403 28.51 -18.56 2.49
CA ASN A 403 28.96 -18.00 1.23
C ASN A 403 29.10 -19.08 0.15
N LYS A 404 28.32 -18.97 -0.94
CA LYS A 404 28.38 -19.93 -2.05
C LYS A 404 29.42 -19.55 -3.10
N LYS A 405 29.32 -18.34 -3.68
CA LYS A 405 30.20 -17.85 -4.77
C LYS A 405 30.43 -16.33 -4.72
N GLY A 406 30.04 -15.67 -3.63
CA GLY A 406 30.14 -14.22 -3.48
C GLY A 406 31.33 -13.80 -2.62
N SER A 407 31.32 -12.55 -2.18
CA SER A 407 32.30 -12.02 -1.23
C SER A 407 31.63 -11.66 0.08
N ILE A 408 32.30 -11.96 1.19
CA ILE A 408 31.89 -11.54 2.53
C ILE A 408 33.05 -10.75 3.13
N ILE A 409 32.77 -9.53 3.56
CA ILE A 409 33.70 -8.62 4.24
C ILE A 409 33.16 -8.45 5.66
N MET A 410 34.02 -8.63 6.65
CA MET A 410 33.63 -8.43 8.04
C MET A 410 34.64 -7.55 8.76
N GLN A 411 34.12 -6.67 9.60
CA GLN A 411 34.89 -5.80 10.46
C GLN A 411 34.21 -5.72 11.83
N ASP A 412 35.00 -5.81 12.91
CA ASP A 412 34.56 -5.59 14.30
C ASP A 412 33.30 -6.37 14.76
N THR A 413 33.01 -7.49 14.08
CA THR A 413 31.85 -8.34 14.33
C THR A 413 32.17 -9.37 15.42
N LYS A 414 31.32 -9.50 16.44
CA LYS A 414 31.55 -10.43 17.57
C LYS A 414 31.38 -11.88 17.12
N LEU A 415 32.50 -12.60 17.00
CA LEU A 415 32.56 -13.95 16.42
C LEU A 415 32.24 -15.11 17.39
N SER A 416 32.04 -14.85 18.69
CA SER A 416 31.98 -15.92 19.70
C SER A 416 30.83 -16.92 19.53
N THR A 417 29.82 -16.59 18.71
CA THR A 417 28.65 -17.42 18.41
C THR A 417 28.42 -17.62 16.90
N MET A 418 29.30 -17.09 16.04
CA MET A 418 29.05 -17.03 14.59
C MET A 418 29.92 -18.05 13.84
N GLN A 419 29.29 -19.02 13.15
CA GLN A 419 29.99 -19.91 12.22
C GLN A 419 29.83 -19.44 10.77
N ILE A 420 30.94 -19.45 10.03
CA ILE A 420 31.00 -19.00 8.63
C ILE A 420 31.46 -20.16 7.76
N TYR A 421 30.66 -20.46 6.75
CA TYR A 421 30.99 -21.49 5.77
C TYR A 421 31.24 -20.88 4.40
N ILE A 422 32.40 -21.18 3.82
CA ILE A 422 32.77 -20.78 2.45
C ILE A 422 32.86 -22.06 1.61
N HIS A 423 32.05 -22.14 0.55
CA HIS A 423 32.19 -23.21 -0.42
C HIS A 423 33.39 -22.93 -1.33
N GLN A 424 34.42 -23.78 -1.27
CA GLN A 424 35.60 -23.71 -2.15
C GLN A 424 35.25 -24.08 -3.60
#